data_AF-A0A8I0GR07-F1
#
_entry.id   AF-A0A8I0GR07-F1
#
_cell.length_a   1.000
_cell.length_b   1.000
_cell.length_c   1.000
_cell.angle_alpha   90.00
_cell.angle_beta   90.00
_cell.angle_gamma   90.00
#
_symmetry.space_group_name_H-M   'P 1'
#
loop_
_entity.id
_entity.type
_entity.pdbx_description
1 polymer ?
#
loop_
_entity_poly.entity_id
_entity_poly.type
_entity_poly.pdbx_seq_one_letter_code
_entity_poly.pdbx_strand_id
1 'polypeptide(L)'
;MANNYLKASFLIEVTPAEAALIDCAFAASDLLGDLGDEPAARLAAYSGLGPAFAMAFPPGDDDPFEKFLALFVDPAYPTFDCDLSRREPRSADRVHLHFSGEQFAIDAVGQLLFAAAKSALPFGFEFSLDCDRLVPGQFGGGYVAITEHGVSFGHSSALLDRAIGRALEEGADGYVLVTRHAIHGLSFWNREAGFGRLADASIFSEAEASRLDMPITDDQPEWLAMPAPLRF
;
A
#
# COMPACT_ATOMS: atom_id res chain seq x y z
N MET A 1 16.88 -17.81 19.55
CA MET A 1 15.73 -17.02 19.11
C MET A 1 16.17 -15.56 19.16
N ALA A 2 16.11 -14.86 18.03
CA ALA A 2 16.38 -13.43 17.95
C ALA A 2 15.03 -12.70 17.91
N ASN A 3 14.97 -11.50 18.48
CA ASN A 3 13.78 -10.66 18.44
C ASN A 3 13.89 -9.68 17.28
N ASN A 4 12.85 -9.62 16.46
CA ASN A 4 12.74 -8.69 15.35
C ASN A 4 11.81 -7.56 15.72
N TYR A 5 12.17 -6.35 15.30
CA TYR A 5 11.44 -5.12 15.58
C TYR A 5 11.16 -4.41 14.28
N LEU A 6 9.89 -4.11 14.05
CA LEU A 6 9.46 -3.25 12.97
C LEU A 6 9.17 -1.86 13.53
N LYS A 7 9.80 -0.82 12.98
CA LYS A 7 9.59 0.57 13.44
C LYS A 7 9.25 1.49 12.29
N ALA A 8 8.29 2.39 12.52
CA ALA A 8 7.95 3.47 11.60
C ALA A 8 7.69 4.76 12.39
N SER A 9 7.96 5.90 11.75
CA SER A 9 7.62 7.22 12.27
C SER A 9 7.46 8.18 11.11
N PHE A 10 6.27 8.78 10.97
CA PHE A 10 5.98 9.67 9.86
C PHE A 10 4.86 10.66 10.20
N LEU A 11 4.77 11.71 9.39
CA LEU A 11 3.75 12.74 9.48
C LEU A 11 2.85 12.70 8.24
N ILE A 12 1.55 12.94 8.45
CA ILE A 12 0.59 13.17 7.37
C ILE A 12 -0.20 14.45 7.67
N GLU A 13 -0.51 15.20 6.62
CA GLU A 13 -1.40 16.35 6.68
C GLU A 13 -2.75 15.99 6.07
N VAL A 14 -3.83 16.12 6.85
CA VAL A 14 -5.19 15.77 6.43
C VAL A 14 -6.18 16.86 6.79
N THR A 15 -7.40 16.76 6.27
CA THR A 15 -8.52 17.59 6.73
C THR A 15 -8.97 17.19 8.13
N PRO A 16 -9.65 18.08 8.88
CA PRO A 16 -10.22 17.73 10.19
C PRO A 16 -11.20 16.56 10.17
N ALA A 17 -11.95 16.39 9.08
CA ALA A 17 -12.92 15.29 8.94
C ALA A 17 -12.20 13.93 8.78
N GLU A 18 -11.12 13.89 8.00
CA GLU A 18 -10.31 12.69 7.83
C GLU A 18 -9.56 12.35 9.13
N ALA A 19 -9.04 13.36 9.84
CA ALA A 19 -8.42 13.14 11.15
C ALA A 19 -9.42 12.53 12.16
N ALA A 20 -10.65 13.03 12.19
CA ALA A 20 -11.70 12.47 13.04
C ALA A 20 -12.07 11.03 12.66
N LEU A 21 -12.06 10.69 11.37
CA LEU A 21 -12.28 9.32 10.89
C LEU A 21 -11.13 8.39 11.31
N ILE A 22 -9.89 8.85 11.22
CA ILE A 22 -8.72 8.09 11.69
C ILE A 22 -8.81 7.86 13.21
N ASP A 23 -9.11 8.88 14.00
CA ASP A 23 -9.31 8.73 15.45
C ASP A 23 -10.45 7.73 15.76
N CYS A 24 -11.54 7.78 14.99
CA CYS A 24 -12.66 6.85 15.10
C CYS A 24 -12.25 5.41 14.79
N ALA A 25 -11.36 5.19 13.82
CA ALA A 25 -10.80 3.88 13.52
C ALA A 25 -9.93 3.32 14.65
N PHE A 26 -9.10 4.16 15.29
CA PHE A 26 -8.35 3.74 16.49
C PHE A 26 -9.30 3.39 17.64
N ALA A 27 -10.31 4.21 17.90
CA ALA A 27 -11.32 3.92 18.91
C ALA A 27 -12.11 2.63 18.61
N ALA A 28 -12.37 2.32 17.33
CA ALA A 28 -13.02 1.08 16.92
C ALA A 28 -12.13 -0.14 17.17
N SER A 29 -10.83 -0.04 16.89
CA SER A 29 -9.82 -1.07 17.18
C SER A 29 -9.74 -1.36 18.69
N ASP A 30 -9.62 -0.32 19.52
CA ASP A 30 -9.62 -0.45 20.98
C ASP A 30 -10.92 -1.09 21.50
N LEU A 31 -12.07 -0.62 21.00
CA LEU A 31 -13.38 -1.16 21.39
C LEU A 31 -13.50 -2.64 21.05
N LEU A 32 -13.03 -3.06 19.87
CA LEU A 32 -13.09 -4.46 19.42
C LEU A 32 -12.23 -5.39 20.28
N GLY A 33 -11.17 -4.89 20.92
CA GLY A 33 -10.37 -5.68 21.85
C GLY A 33 -11.13 -6.10 23.12
N ASP A 34 -12.08 -5.27 23.56
CA ASP A 34 -12.92 -5.53 24.73
C ASP A 34 -14.27 -6.16 24.37
N LEU A 35 -14.67 -6.04 23.10
CA LEU A 35 -15.98 -6.47 22.61
C LEU A 35 -15.96 -7.97 22.28
N GLY A 36 -16.78 -8.74 22.98
CA GLY A 36 -17.02 -10.14 22.61
C GLY A 36 -17.79 -10.30 21.29
N ASP A 37 -18.13 -11.55 20.97
CA ASP A 37 -18.79 -11.92 19.72
C ASP A 37 -20.32 -11.72 19.73
N GLU A 38 -20.88 -10.97 20.69
CA GLU A 38 -22.33 -10.78 20.81
C GLU A 38 -22.85 -9.87 19.67
N PRO A 39 -23.69 -10.37 18.73
CA PRO A 39 -24.05 -9.62 17.52
C PRO A 39 -24.75 -8.29 17.79
N ALA A 40 -25.61 -8.23 18.81
CA ALA A 40 -26.33 -7.00 19.16
C ALA A 40 -25.38 -5.92 19.72
N ALA A 41 -24.38 -6.33 20.52
CA ALA A 41 -23.37 -5.42 21.05
C ALA A 41 -22.48 -4.87 19.92
N ARG A 42 -22.07 -5.73 18.98
CA ARG A 42 -21.31 -5.35 17.78
C ARG A 42 -22.07 -4.36 16.91
N LEU A 43 -23.35 -4.63 16.63
CA LEU A 43 -24.18 -3.71 15.84
C LEU A 43 -24.37 -2.35 16.51
N ALA A 44 -24.59 -2.34 17.82
CA ALA A 44 -24.74 -1.10 18.60
C ALA A 44 -23.44 -0.29 18.62
N ALA A 45 -22.31 -0.94 18.87
CA ALA A 45 -20.99 -0.31 18.85
C ALA A 45 -20.67 0.29 17.48
N TYR A 46 -20.86 -0.49 16.41
CA TYR A 46 -20.65 -0.03 15.04
C TYR A 46 -21.52 1.18 14.69
N SER A 47 -22.82 1.12 15.04
CA SER A 47 -23.75 2.23 14.80
C SER A 47 -23.32 3.52 15.53
N GLY A 48 -22.66 3.39 16.68
CA GLY A 48 -22.11 4.50 17.46
C GLY A 48 -20.92 5.22 16.81
N LEU A 49 -20.20 4.58 15.89
CA LEU A 49 -19.06 5.17 15.17
C LEU A 49 -19.48 6.20 14.11
N GLY A 50 -20.76 6.17 13.73
CA GLY A 50 -21.39 7.20 12.88
C GLY A 50 -21.20 7.01 11.38
N PRO A 51 -21.81 7.90 10.57
CA PRO A 51 -21.94 7.70 9.13
C PRO A 51 -20.62 7.84 8.36
N ALA A 52 -19.68 8.65 8.85
CA ALA A 52 -18.37 8.79 8.20
C ALA A 52 -17.57 7.48 8.27
N PHE A 53 -17.63 6.78 9.42
CA PHE A 53 -17.02 5.47 9.58
C PHE A 53 -17.69 4.44 8.65
N ALA A 54 -19.03 4.38 8.66
CA ALA A 54 -19.76 3.43 7.81
C ALA A 54 -19.60 3.68 6.31
N MET A 55 -19.29 4.91 5.89
CA MET A 55 -18.97 5.22 4.50
C MET A 55 -17.58 4.72 4.10
N ALA A 56 -16.60 4.82 5.01
CA ALA A 56 -15.24 4.34 4.76
C ALA A 56 -15.13 2.81 4.90
N PHE A 57 -15.86 2.23 5.85
CA PHE A 57 -15.89 0.81 6.16
C PHE A 57 -17.36 0.35 6.18
N PRO A 58 -17.96 0.02 5.03
CA PRO A 58 -19.36 -0.42 4.99
C PRO A 58 -19.59 -1.68 5.85
N PRO A 59 -20.80 -1.84 6.43
CA PRO A 59 -21.07 -2.99 7.26
C PRO A 59 -21.09 -4.29 6.44
N GLY A 60 -20.56 -5.36 7.01
CA GLY A 60 -20.73 -6.72 6.47
C GLY A 60 -22.12 -7.28 6.75
N ASP A 61 -22.44 -8.39 6.10
CA ASP A 61 -23.74 -9.06 6.24
C ASP A 61 -23.86 -9.79 7.59
N ASP A 62 -22.79 -10.49 7.99
CA ASP A 62 -22.74 -11.28 9.24
C ASP A 62 -22.13 -10.49 10.41
N ASP A 63 -21.10 -9.69 10.14
CA ASP A 63 -20.44 -8.83 11.12
C ASP A 63 -20.37 -7.39 10.59
N PRO A 64 -20.95 -6.40 11.28
CA PRO A 64 -20.86 -5.01 10.85
C PRO A 64 -19.41 -4.50 10.74
N PHE A 65 -18.44 -5.11 11.45
CA PHE A 65 -17.03 -4.73 11.35
C PHE A 65 -16.25 -5.44 10.24
N GLU A 66 -16.85 -6.34 9.45
CA GLU A 66 -16.15 -7.19 8.48
C GLU A 66 -15.15 -6.42 7.60
N LYS A 67 -15.57 -5.30 7.00
CA LYS A 67 -14.69 -4.49 6.12
C LYS A 67 -13.60 -3.75 6.87
N PHE A 68 -13.84 -3.38 8.13
CA PHE A 68 -12.82 -2.78 8.98
C PHE A 68 -11.80 -3.83 9.45
N LEU A 69 -12.27 -5.03 9.81
CA LEU A 69 -11.41 -6.14 10.23
C LEU A 69 -10.52 -6.65 9.10
N ALA A 70 -10.95 -6.52 7.83
CA ALA A 70 -10.15 -6.86 6.67
C ALA A 70 -8.87 -6.01 6.49
N LEU A 71 -8.70 -4.93 7.25
CA LEU A 71 -7.45 -4.16 7.29
C LEU A 71 -6.33 -4.94 8.00
N PHE A 72 -6.67 -5.83 8.92
CA PHE A 72 -5.73 -6.49 9.82
C PHE A 72 -5.38 -7.88 9.32
N VAL A 73 -4.12 -8.28 9.49
CA VAL A 73 -3.65 -9.63 9.18
C VAL A 73 -4.28 -10.66 10.12
N ASP A 74 -4.49 -10.29 11.38
CA ASP A 74 -5.24 -11.07 12.36
C ASP A 74 -6.52 -10.33 12.78
N PRO A 75 -7.67 -10.65 12.16
CA PRO A 75 -8.96 -10.06 12.52
C PRO A 75 -9.40 -10.30 13.97
N ALA A 76 -8.85 -11.30 14.66
CA ALA A 76 -9.21 -11.58 16.06
C ALA A 76 -8.52 -10.61 17.04
N TYR A 77 -7.44 -9.96 16.62
CA TYR A 77 -6.71 -8.97 17.41
C TYR A 77 -6.40 -7.74 16.54
N PRO A 78 -7.42 -6.94 16.18
CA PRO A 78 -7.29 -5.84 15.24
C PRO A 78 -6.59 -4.63 15.87
N THR A 79 -5.26 -4.64 15.98
CA THR A 79 -4.44 -3.54 16.53
C THR A 79 -3.60 -2.87 15.46
N PHE A 80 -3.42 -1.54 15.56
CA PHE A 80 -2.52 -0.79 14.68
C PHE A 80 -1.06 -0.78 15.17
N ASP A 81 -0.80 -1.22 16.41
CA ASP A 81 0.52 -1.31 17.05
C ASP A 81 1.37 -0.04 16.88
N CYS A 82 0.73 1.12 16.94
CA CYS A 82 1.40 2.41 16.86
C CYS A 82 0.67 3.48 17.67
N ASP A 83 1.43 4.50 18.04
CA ASP A 83 0.93 5.71 18.66
C ASP A 83 0.48 6.70 17.59
N LEU A 84 -0.70 7.29 17.81
CA LEU A 84 -1.22 8.41 17.04
C LEU A 84 -1.19 9.68 17.91
N SER A 85 -0.53 10.72 17.41
CA SER A 85 -0.45 12.01 18.09
C SER A 85 -0.66 13.17 17.12
N ARG A 86 -1.19 14.29 17.61
CA ARG A 86 -1.38 15.51 16.80
C ARG A 86 -0.18 16.44 16.96
N ARG A 87 0.26 17.04 15.86
CA ARG A 87 1.30 18.08 15.84
C ARG A 87 0.72 19.41 15.39
N GLU A 88 1.48 20.48 15.61
CA GLU A 88 1.10 21.80 15.11
C GLU A 88 1.00 21.75 13.57
N PRO A 89 -0.14 22.13 12.98
CA PRO A 89 -0.32 22.05 11.55
C PRO A 89 0.44 23.18 10.84
N ARG A 90 0.79 22.95 9.56
CA ARG A 90 1.40 24.00 8.71
C ARG A 90 0.39 25.07 8.27
N SER A 91 -0.90 24.77 8.27
CA SER A 91 -1.98 25.69 7.94
C SER A 91 -3.17 25.55 8.90
N ALA A 92 -3.99 26.59 9.02
CA ALA A 92 -5.10 26.66 9.97
C ALA A 92 -6.27 25.71 9.67
N ASP A 93 -6.35 25.19 8.44
CA ASP A 93 -7.42 24.32 7.93
C ASP A 93 -7.02 22.84 7.84
N ARG A 94 -5.83 22.49 8.34
CA ARG A 94 -5.26 21.14 8.28
C ARG A 94 -4.93 20.60 9.66
N VAL A 95 -4.85 19.29 9.76
CA VAL A 95 -4.39 18.57 10.95
C VAL A 95 -3.15 17.77 10.60
N HIS A 96 -2.09 17.92 11.38
CA HIS A 96 -0.88 17.10 11.28
C HIS A 96 -0.97 15.92 12.23
N LEU A 97 -1.03 14.72 11.67
CA LEU A 97 -1.02 13.47 12.41
C LEU A 97 0.39 12.88 12.36
N HIS A 98 0.88 12.47 13.53
CA HIS A 98 2.15 11.79 13.70
C HIS A 98 1.88 10.37 14.15
N PHE A 99 2.28 9.42 13.31
CA PHE A 99 2.27 8.00 13.60
C PHE A 99 3.68 7.59 14.01
N SER A 100 3.82 6.83 15.09
CA SER A 100 5.11 6.28 15.52
C SER A 100 4.93 5.02 16.35
N GLY A 101 5.83 4.06 16.24
CA GLY A 101 5.77 2.88 17.10
C GLY A 101 6.85 1.84 16.82
N GLU A 102 6.90 0.85 17.70
CA GLU A 102 7.61 -0.41 17.51
C GLU A 102 6.59 -1.54 17.38
N GLN A 103 6.89 -2.56 16.57
CA GLN A 103 5.93 -3.56 16.09
C GLN A 103 4.78 -2.99 15.25
N PHE A 104 5.03 -1.86 14.58
CA PHE A 104 4.04 -1.12 13.80
C PHE A 104 3.31 -2.01 12.77
N ALA A 105 1.97 -2.01 12.80
CA ALA A 105 1.14 -2.78 11.85
C ALA A 105 1.05 -2.08 10.49
N ILE A 106 2.10 -2.23 9.66
CA ILE A 106 2.28 -1.51 8.39
C ILE A 106 1.11 -1.69 7.43
N ASP A 107 0.67 -2.91 7.22
CA ASP A 107 -0.44 -3.23 6.30
C ASP A 107 -1.74 -2.56 6.76
N ALA A 108 -2.10 -2.71 8.04
CA ALA A 108 -3.33 -2.16 8.59
C ALA A 108 -3.36 -0.63 8.53
N VAL A 109 -2.26 0.03 8.92
CA VAL A 109 -2.16 1.50 8.84
C VAL A 109 -2.15 1.97 7.38
N GLY A 110 -1.45 1.28 6.48
CA GLY A 110 -1.44 1.60 5.05
C GLY A 110 -2.86 1.56 4.45
N GLN A 111 -3.63 0.52 4.77
CA GLN A 111 -5.01 0.39 4.29
C GLN A 111 -5.97 1.37 4.96
N LEU A 112 -5.81 1.66 6.26
CA LEU A 112 -6.56 2.72 6.95
C LEU A 112 -6.34 4.07 6.27
N LEU A 113 -5.08 4.44 6.02
CA LEU A 113 -4.75 5.71 5.38
C LEU A 113 -5.27 5.77 3.93
N PHE A 114 -5.22 4.65 3.21
CA PHE A 114 -5.86 4.58 1.89
C PHE A 114 -7.36 4.82 1.99
N ALA A 115 -8.07 4.24 2.97
CA ALA A 115 -9.51 4.43 3.12
C ALA A 115 -9.88 5.86 3.59
N ALA A 116 -9.12 6.43 4.53
CA ALA A 116 -9.52 7.62 5.28
C ALA A 116 -8.82 8.93 4.90
N ALA A 117 -7.60 8.90 4.33
CA ALA A 117 -6.78 10.10 4.13
C ALA A 117 -6.67 10.52 2.65
N LYS A 118 -7.82 10.60 1.95
CA LYS A 118 -7.87 10.84 0.50
C LYS A 118 -7.23 12.17 0.09
N SER A 119 -7.32 13.22 0.91
CA SER A 119 -6.75 14.54 0.61
C SER A 119 -5.22 14.60 0.68
N ALA A 120 -4.59 13.58 1.27
CA ALA A 120 -3.14 13.46 1.36
C ALA A 120 -2.53 12.70 0.18
N LEU A 121 -3.35 12.10 -0.69
CA LEU A 121 -2.84 11.28 -1.79
C LEU A 121 -2.27 12.14 -2.94
N PRO A 122 -1.18 11.70 -3.60
CA PRO A 122 -0.36 10.53 -3.25
C PRO A 122 0.58 10.79 -2.07
N PHE A 123 0.76 9.79 -1.22
CA PHE A 123 1.63 9.85 -0.04
C PHE A 123 2.31 8.49 0.20
N GLY A 124 3.40 8.49 0.95
CA GLY A 124 4.04 7.27 1.41
C GLY A 124 4.88 7.48 2.64
N PHE A 125 5.25 6.39 3.29
CA PHE A 125 6.10 6.39 4.47
C PHE A 125 7.05 5.21 4.45
N GLU A 126 8.11 5.31 5.22
CA GLU A 126 9.15 4.29 5.34
C GLU A 126 9.06 3.57 6.69
N PHE A 127 9.56 2.35 6.71
CA PHE A 127 9.72 1.57 7.93
C PHE A 127 11.07 0.87 7.94
N SER A 128 11.52 0.53 9.13
CA SER A 128 12.77 -0.20 9.38
C SER A 128 12.47 -1.55 10.02
N LEU A 129 13.32 -2.53 9.69
CA LEU A 129 13.36 -3.85 10.30
C LEU A 129 14.73 -4.01 10.96
N ASP A 130 14.72 -4.23 12.27
CA ASP A 130 15.92 -4.41 13.07
C ASP A 130 15.83 -5.67 13.94
N CYS A 131 16.99 -6.17 14.38
CA CYS A 131 17.12 -7.40 15.14
C CYS A 131 18.02 -7.19 16.36
N ASP A 132 17.66 -7.75 17.51
CA ASP A 132 18.50 -7.68 18.73
C ASP A 132 19.83 -8.44 18.60
N ARG A 133 20.02 -9.15 17.49
CA ARG A 133 21.22 -9.94 17.19
C ARG A 133 21.65 -9.69 15.75
N LEU A 134 22.97 -9.74 15.54
CA LEU A 134 23.59 -9.60 14.21
C LEU A 134 23.44 -10.90 13.40
N VAL A 135 22.21 -11.24 13.02
CA VAL A 135 21.89 -12.43 12.21
C VAL A 135 21.71 -11.99 10.75
N PRO A 136 22.39 -12.65 9.78
CA PRO A 136 22.22 -12.35 8.36
C PRO A 136 20.75 -12.40 7.92
N GLY A 137 20.35 -11.41 7.12
CA GLY A 137 18.99 -11.32 6.58
C GLY A 137 17.90 -10.84 7.55
N GLN A 138 18.25 -10.46 8.78
CA GLN A 138 17.28 -9.93 9.76
C GLN A 138 17.25 -8.38 9.83
N PHE A 139 18.07 -7.69 9.03
CA PHE A 139 18.08 -6.23 8.93
C PHE A 139 17.48 -5.79 7.60
N GLY A 140 16.77 -4.67 7.62
CA GLY A 140 16.25 -4.07 6.40
C GLY A 140 15.23 -2.99 6.69
N GLY A 141 14.22 -2.94 5.84
CA GLY A 141 13.15 -1.98 5.92
C GLY A 141 12.35 -1.98 4.63
N GLY A 142 11.64 -0.90 4.40
CA GLY A 142 10.81 -0.76 3.23
C GLY A 142 10.04 0.54 3.22
N TYR A 143 9.07 0.58 2.32
CA TYR A 143 8.16 1.70 2.17
C TYR A 143 6.73 1.21 1.92
N VAL A 144 5.79 2.10 2.22
CA VAL A 144 4.41 2.03 1.76
C VAL A 144 4.17 3.24 0.87
N ALA A 145 3.67 3.01 -0.35
CA ALA A 145 3.23 4.07 -1.25
C ALA A 145 1.73 3.92 -1.50
N ILE A 146 1.00 4.99 -1.22
CA ILE A 146 -0.45 5.06 -1.28
C ILE A 146 -0.85 6.07 -2.36
N THR A 147 -1.65 5.61 -3.31
CA THR A 147 -2.15 6.41 -4.43
C THR A 147 -3.67 6.27 -4.52
N GLU A 148 -4.31 6.99 -5.45
CA GLU A 148 -5.75 6.82 -5.72
C GLU A 148 -6.10 5.39 -6.15
N HIS A 149 -5.14 4.64 -6.70
CA HIS A 149 -5.32 3.27 -7.20
C HIS A 149 -5.12 2.18 -6.14
N GLY A 150 -4.57 2.51 -4.98
CA GLY A 150 -4.34 1.54 -3.91
C GLY A 150 -3.03 1.74 -3.15
N VAL A 151 -2.69 0.70 -2.39
CA VAL A 151 -1.49 0.62 -1.54
C VAL A 151 -0.48 -0.34 -2.18
N SER A 152 0.78 0.08 -2.22
CA SER A 152 1.89 -0.74 -2.66
C SER A 152 2.99 -0.76 -1.60
N PHE A 153 3.63 -1.92 -1.46
CA PHE A 153 4.67 -2.17 -0.47
C PHE A 153 5.98 -2.50 -1.19
N GLY A 154 7.08 -1.94 -0.70
CA GLY A 154 8.41 -2.29 -1.16
C GLY A 154 9.32 -2.64 0.00
N HIS A 155 10.14 -3.67 -0.16
CA HIS A 155 11.11 -4.09 0.84
C HIS A 155 12.53 -3.88 0.32
N SER A 156 13.43 -3.43 1.18
CA SER A 156 14.83 -3.22 0.82
C SER A 156 15.53 -4.50 0.34
N SER A 157 15.12 -5.67 0.85
CA SER A 157 15.59 -6.98 0.36
C SER A 157 15.20 -7.23 -1.10
N ALA A 158 13.92 -7.05 -1.46
CA ALA A 158 13.46 -7.19 -2.83
C ALA A 158 14.11 -6.17 -3.77
N LEU A 159 14.36 -4.94 -3.29
CA LEU A 159 15.09 -3.93 -4.05
C LEU A 159 16.57 -4.31 -4.25
N LEU A 160 17.21 -4.91 -3.24
CA LEU A 160 18.57 -5.43 -3.34
C LEU A 160 18.63 -6.58 -4.36
N ASP A 161 17.71 -7.54 -4.27
CA ASP A 161 17.63 -8.66 -5.21
C ASP A 161 17.45 -8.17 -6.65
N ARG A 162 16.55 -7.19 -6.87
CA ARG A 162 16.39 -6.54 -8.18
C ARG A 162 17.65 -5.81 -8.63
N ALA A 163 18.33 -5.10 -7.73
CA ALA A 163 19.55 -4.39 -8.06
C ALA A 163 20.68 -5.34 -8.48
N ILE A 164 20.79 -6.51 -7.84
CA ILE A 164 21.71 -7.59 -8.23
C ILE A 164 21.28 -8.20 -9.56
N GLY A 165 19.99 -8.51 -9.72
CA GLY A 165 19.43 -9.09 -10.94
C GLY A 165 19.73 -8.24 -12.18
N ARG A 166 19.58 -6.91 -12.10
CA ARG A 166 19.91 -5.97 -13.18
C ARG A 166 21.38 -6.03 -13.62
N ALA A 167 22.30 -6.43 -12.74
CA ALA A 167 23.71 -6.59 -13.09
C ALA A 167 24.00 -7.90 -13.83
N LEU A 168 23.07 -8.87 -13.77
CA LEU A 168 23.22 -10.19 -14.36
C LEU A 168 22.37 -10.36 -15.62
N GLU A 169 21.18 -9.75 -15.67
CA GLU A 169 20.16 -10.00 -16.68
C GLU A 169 19.48 -8.68 -17.11
N GLU A 170 19.40 -8.44 -18.42
CA GLU A 170 18.79 -7.22 -19.00
C GLU A 170 17.29 -7.11 -18.69
N GLY A 171 16.60 -8.25 -18.55
CA GLY A 171 15.16 -8.35 -18.28
C GLY A 171 14.78 -8.41 -16.80
N ALA A 172 15.67 -8.05 -15.86
CA ALA A 172 15.42 -8.21 -14.42
C ALA A 172 14.19 -7.43 -13.90
N ASP A 173 13.81 -6.34 -14.58
CA ASP A 173 12.59 -5.56 -14.28
C ASP A 173 11.39 -5.96 -15.15
N GLY A 174 11.53 -7.03 -15.94
CA GLY A 174 10.53 -7.52 -16.88
C GLY A 174 10.63 -6.87 -18.27
N TYR A 175 9.67 -7.23 -19.10
CA TYR A 175 9.57 -6.83 -20.50
C TYR A 175 8.24 -6.16 -20.76
N VAL A 176 8.24 -5.21 -21.68
CA VAL A 176 7.03 -4.59 -22.25
C VAL A 176 6.96 -4.91 -23.73
N LEU A 177 5.75 -5.16 -24.22
CA LEU A 177 5.51 -5.32 -25.64
C LEU A 177 5.29 -3.94 -26.24
N VAL A 178 6.11 -3.57 -27.23
CA VAL A 178 6.12 -2.24 -27.84
C VAL A 178 5.84 -2.34 -29.34
N THR A 179 5.13 -1.38 -29.90
CA THR A 179 5.01 -1.19 -31.34
C THR A 179 5.29 0.28 -31.69
N ARG A 180 5.64 0.55 -32.95
CA ARG A 180 5.84 1.94 -33.39
C ARG A 180 4.49 2.60 -33.61
N HIS A 181 4.39 3.85 -33.15
CA HIS A 181 3.22 4.68 -33.38
C HIS A 181 3.61 5.92 -34.18
N ALA A 182 2.92 6.16 -35.30
CA ALA A 182 3.27 7.20 -36.26
C ALA A 182 3.39 8.61 -35.67
N ILE A 183 2.66 8.91 -34.58
CA ILE A 183 2.62 10.24 -33.97
C ILE A 183 3.47 10.34 -32.69
N HIS A 184 3.66 9.24 -31.96
CA HIS A 184 4.20 9.25 -30.59
C HIS A 184 5.51 8.46 -30.45
N GLY A 185 6.02 7.91 -31.55
CA GLY A 185 7.23 7.10 -31.57
C GLY A 185 6.94 5.66 -31.15
N LEU A 186 6.75 5.43 -29.85
CA LEU A 186 6.49 4.11 -29.27
C LEU A 186 5.14 4.07 -28.56
N SER A 187 4.46 2.93 -28.65
CA SER A 187 3.28 2.60 -27.86
C SER A 187 3.42 1.23 -27.24
N PHE A 188 2.90 1.07 -26.02
CA PHE A 188 3.16 -0.08 -25.16
C PHE A 188 1.87 -0.83 -24.87
N TRP A 189 1.92 -2.16 -24.91
CA TRP A 189 0.76 -3.01 -24.74
C TRP A 189 0.27 -3.04 -23.30
N ASN A 190 -1.04 -2.91 -23.13
CA ASN A 190 -1.78 -3.19 -21.91
C ASN A 190 -2.77 -4.34 -22.19
N ARG A 191 -2.85 -5.33 -21.28
CA ARG A 191 -3.72 -6.52 -21.42
C ARG A 191 -5.21 -6.18 -21.56
N GLU A 192 -5.65 -5.04 -21.04
CA GLU A 192 -7.06 -4.62 -20.99
C GLU A 192 -7.37 -3.54 -22.03
N ALA A 193 -6.48 -2.56 -22.19
CA ALA A 193 -6.70 -1.35 -22.98
C ALA A 193 -6.00 -1.35 -24.35
N GLY A 194 -5.13 -2.33 -24.63
CA GLY A 194 -4.34 -2.38 -25.87
C GLY A 194 -3.12 -1.46 -25.84
N PHE A 195 -2.66 -0.99 -27.01
CA PHE A 195 -1.46 -0.15 -27.12
C PHE A 195 -1.70 1.29 -26.66
N GLY A 196 -0.86 1.78 -25.75
CA GLY A 196 -0.96 3.11 -25.15
C GLY A 196 0.38 3.65 -24.61
N ARG A 197 0.32 4.43 -23.52
CA ARG A 197 1.48 5.04 -22.87
C ARG A 197 2.26 4.01 -22.05
N LEU A 198 3.57 4.23 -21.87
CA LEU A 198 4.41 3.34 -21.05
C LEU A 198 3.91 3.22 -19.60
N ALA A 199 3.38 4.30 -19.03
CA ALA A 199 2.85 4.32 -17.66
C ALA A 199 1.70 3.31 -17.43
N ASP A 200 0.98 2.96 -18.51
CA ASP A 200 -0.15 2.05 -18.47
C ASP A 200 0.23 0.66 -18.99
N ALA A 201 1.48 0.42 -19.35
CA ALA A 201 1.91 -0.83 -19.97
C ALA A 201 1.82 -2.02 -19.00
N SER A 202 1.42 -3.18 -19.52
CA SER A 202 1.57 -4.44 -18.79
C SER A 202 3.04 -4.89 -18.84
N ILE A 203 3.61 -5.20 -17.67
CA ILE A 203 4.96 -5.76 -17.55
C ILE A 203 4.86 -7.28 -17.50
N PHE A 204 5.72 -7.95 -18.25
CA PHE A 204 5.76 -9.40 -18.39
C PHE A 204 7.09 -9.93 -17.87
N SER A 205 7.06 -11.06 -17.15
CA SER A 205 8.26 -11.88 -16.97
C SER A 205 8.70 -12.49 -18.30
N GLU A 206 9.96 -12.93 -18.40
CA GLU A 206 10.46 -13.62 -19.59
C GLU A 206 9.61 -14.85 -19.96
N ALA A 207 9.20 -15.62 -18.95
CA ALA A 207 8.35 -16.80 -19.14
C ALA A 207 6.97 -16.42 -19.69
N GLU A 208 6.36 -15.33 -19.23
CA GLU A 208 5.07 -14.86 -19.78
C GLU A 208 5.24 -14.31 -21.21
N ALA A 209 6.29 -13.53 -21.46
CA ALA A 209 6.58 -12.97 -22.77
C ALA A 209 6.75 -14.08 -23.84
N SER A 210 7.39 -15.19 -23.46
CA SER A 210 7.58 -16.35 -24.35
C SER A 210 6.28 -17.11 -24.71
N ARG A 211 5.20 -16.91 -23.94
CA ARG A 211 3.93 -17.63 -24.09
C ARG A 211 2.79 -16.77 -24.63
N LEU A 212 2.97 -15.45 -24.66
CA LEU A 212 1.93 -14.53 -25.12
C LEU A 212 1.87 -14.55 -26.65
N ASP A 213 0.71 -14.87 -27.20
CA ASP A 213 0.44 -14.65 -28.62
C ASP A 213 0.45 -13.16 -28.92
N MET A 214 1.35 -12.73 -29.81
CA MET A 214 1.53 -11.32 -30.11
C MET A 214 0.29 -10.76 -30.82
N PRO A 215 -0.28 -9.63 -30.36
CA PRO A 215 -1.40 -8.98 -31.02
C PRO A 215 -1.02 -8.57 -32.46
N ILE A 216 -1.97 -8.71 -33.37
CA ILE A 216 -1.80 -8.28 -34.78
C ILE A 216 -1.98 -6.77 -34.85
N THR A 217 -0.95 -6.06 -35.33
CA THR A 217 -0.96 -4.61 -35.53
C THR A 217 -0.31 -4.23 -36.86
N ASP A 218 -0.47 -2.97 -37.27
CA ASP A 218 0.06 -2.46 -38.55
C ASP A 218 1.59 -2.52 -38.64
N ASP A 219 2.29 -2.36 -37.50
CA ASP A 219 3.72 -2.62 -37.37
C ASP A 219 3.96 -3.78 -36.41
N GLN A 220 5.01 -4.58 -36.65
CA GLN A 220 5.29 -5.78 -35.87
C GLN A 220 5.66 -5.38 -34.42
N PRO A 221 4.93 -5.86 -33.40
CA PRO A 221 5.32 -5.62 -32.03
C PRO A 221 6.64 -6.32 -31.68
N GLU A 222 7.42 -5.71 -30.80
CA GLU A 222 8.70 -6.22 -30.31
C GLU A 222 8.72 -6.22 -28.77
N TRP A 223 9.44 -7.18 -28.18
CA TRP A 223 9.67 -7.20 -26.73
C TRP A 223 10.84 -6.30 -26.38
N LEU A 224 10.62 -5.37 -25.46
CA LEU A 224 11.66 -4.49 -24.94
C LEU A 224 11.85 -4.73 -23.44
N ALA A 225 13.09 -4.97 -23.02
CA ALA A 225 13.43 -5.06 -21.61
C ALA A 225 13.20 -3.70 -20.93
N MET A 226 12.63 -3.71 -19.72
CA MET A 226 12.41 -2.50 -18.96
C MET A 226 13.77 -1.88 -18.55
N PRO A 227 14.02 -0.61 -18.90
CA PRO A 227 15.27 0.03 -18.50
C PRO A 227 15.29 0.20 -16.98
N ALA A 228 16.48 0.10 -16.40
CA ALA A 228 16.66 0.40 -14.98
C ALA A 228 16.14 1.81 -14.67
N PRO A 229 15.43 2.01 -13.53
CA PRO A 229 14.98 3.34 -13.12
C PRO A 229 16.14 4.33 -13.04
N LEU A 230 15.88 5.58 -13.44
CA LEU A 230 16.84 6.66 -13.28
C LEU A 230 17.20 6.81 -11.81
N ARG A 231 18.50 6.74 -11.51
CA ARG A 231 19.04 7.03 -10.18
C ARG A 231 19.22 8.54 -10.10
N PHE A 232 18.51 9.21 -9.19
CA PHE A 232 18.70 10.61 -8.86
C PHE A 232 19.43 10.75 -7.52
#